data_AF-B7GS68-F1
#
_entry.id   AF-B7GS68-F1
#
_cell.length_a   1.000
_cell.length_b   1.000
_cell.length_c   1.000
_cell.angle_alpha   90.00
_cell.angle_beta   90.00
_cell.angle_gamma   90.00
#
_symmetry.space_group_name_H-M   'P 1'
#
loop_
_entity.id
_entity.type
_entity.pdbx_description
1 polymer ?
#
loop_
_entity_poly.entity_id
_entity_poly.type
_entity_poly.pdbx_seq_one_letter_code
_entity_poly.pdbx_strand_id
1 'polypeptide(L)'
;MTYITNLYTDPSCRRNLSTWSNGSGVNVEHIDGHFRYTNTGNNSWSIIDWYSWRELMRLGRVVVIAYTATSGLSVAVESGMTLVSGTTPSGAAWTAAKINRDGNRSIYCRGSGSLTLEAMAVYEGDDWPTVQQLLPRFPWFDGGSMPLRNN
;
A
#
# COMPACT_ATOMS: atom_id res chain seq x y z
N MET A 1 -8.02 -11.10 -25.36
CA MET A 1 -8.41 -10.54 -24.05
C MET A 1 -7.17 -10.52 -23.19
N THR A 2 -6.66 -9.33 -22.87
CA THR A 2 -5.55 -9.16 -21.93
C THR A 2 -6.11 -9.36 -20.52
N TYR A 3 -5.64 -10.41 -19.84
CA TYR A 3 -6.05 -10.68 -18.46
C TYR A 3 -5.36 -9.65 -17.56
N ILE A 4 -6.12 -8.71 -17.02
CA ILE A 4 -5.62 -7.80 -16.00
C ILE A 4 -5.25 -8.64 -14.79
N THR A 5 -3.96 -8.65 -14.49
CA THR A 5 -3.40 -9.47 -13.41
C THR A 5 -2.88 -8.52 -12.37
N ASN A 6 -3.34 -8.66 -11.11
CA ASN A 6 -2.60 -8.07 -10.01
C ASN A 6 -1.20 -8.68 -10.08
N LEU A 7 -0.18 -7.85 -10.28
CA LEU A 7 1.17 -8.32 -10.56
C LEU A 7 1.81 -9.01 -9.34
N TYR A 8 1.13 -8.94 -8.20
CA TYR A 8 1.43 -9.74 -7.03
C TYR A 8 0.85 -11.15 -7.17
N THR A 9 1.72 -12.17 -7.21
CA THR A 9 1.35 -13.59 -7.28
C THR A 9 1.59 -14.25 -5.92
N ASP A 10 0.56 -14.82 -5.27
CA ASP A 10 0.70 -15.50 -3.97
C ASP A 10 0.17 -16.93 -3.99
N PRO A 11 0.89 -17.88 -3.35
CA PRO A 11 0.24 -19.10 -2.89
C PRO A 11 0.40 -19.45 -1.39
N SER A 12 0.86 -18.54 -0.48
CA SER A 12 0.72 -18.56 1.01
C SER A 12 1.86 -17.86 1.81
N CYS A 13 2.42 -16.72 1.38
CA CYS A 13 3.47 -15.99 2.15
C CYS A 13 4.80 -16.75 2.39
N ARG A 14 5.29 -17.57 1.43
CA ARG A 14 6.50 -18.43 1.58
C ARG A 14 7.87 -17.75 1.46
N ARG A 15 8.01 -16.44 1.56
CA ARG A 15 9.34 -15.82 1.65
C ARG A 15 9.38 -14.78 2.74
N ASN A 16 10.49 -14.79 3.48
CA ASN A 16 10.88 -13.69 4.34
C ASN A 16 11.11 -12.48 3.41
N LEU A 17 10.08 -11.66 3.27
CA LEU A 17 10.14 -10.38 2.58
C LEU A 17 10.78 -9.42 3.57
N SER A 18 12.06 -9.18 3.36
CA SER A 18 12.88 -8.40 4.27
C SER A 18 12.28 -7.01 4.48
N THR A 19 11.98 -6.71 5.76
CA THR A 19 11.69 -5.40 6.36
C THR A 19 10.83 -4.43 5.55
N TRP A 20 9.58 -4.22 5.99
CA TRP A 20 9.01 -2.88 5.87
C TRP A 20 9.82 -1.97 6.81
N SER A 21 10.78 -1.20 6.27
CA SER A 21 11.49 -0.24 7.11
C SER A 21 10.49 0.83 7.53
N ASN A 22 10.29 0.95 8.83
CA ASN A 22 9.63 2.11 9.38
C ASN A 22 10.70 3.14 9.77
N GLY A 23 10.35 4.43 9.72
CA GLY A 23 11.21 5.45 10.33
C GLY A 23 11.32 5.20 11.85
N SER A 24 12.40 5.67 12.47
CA SER A 24 12.51 5.65 13.94
C SER A 24 11.25 6.23 14.58
N GLY A 25 10.59 5.48 15.48
CA GLY A 25 9.41 5.93 16.23
C GLY A 25 8.06 5.37 15.76
N VAL A 26 8.03 4.45 14.80
CA VAL A 26 6.80 3.76 14.39
C VAL A 26 6.68 2.40 15.11
N ASN A 27 5.57 2.19 15.81
CA ASN A 27 5.17 0.90 16.38
C ASN A 27 4.38 0.08 15.35
N VAL A 28 4.49 -1.25 15.38
CA VAL A 28 3.75 -2.15 14.49
C VAL A 28 3.03 -3.21 15.30
N GLU A 29 1.74 -3.39 15.05
CA GLU A 29 0.86 -4.33 15.75
C GLU A 29 0.08 -5.17 14.75
N HIS A 30 -0.15 -6.44 15.05
CA HIS A 30 -1.03 -7.32 14.29
C HIS A 30 -2.40 -7.39 14.99
N ILE A 31 -3.45 -6.91 14.33
CA ILE A 31 -4.79 -6.75 14.91
C ILE A 31 -5.81 -7.20 13.87
N ASP A 32 -6.72 -8.11 14.25
CA ASP A 32 -7.81 -8.59 13.39
C ASP A 32 -7.36 -9.06 12.00
N GLY A 33 -6.21 -9.73 11.95
CA GLY A 33 -5.62 -10.19 10.69
C GLY A 33 -5.13 -9.05 9.81
N HIS A 34 -4.73 -7.90 10.35
CA HIS A 34 -4.15 -6.78 9.62
C HIS A 34 -2.97 -6.18 10.37
N PHE A 35 -2.09 -5.47 9.67
CA PHE A 35 -0.98 -4.74 10.30
C PHE A 35 -1.33 -3.27 10.48
N ARG A 36 -1.26 -2.83 11.73
CA ARG A 36 -1.37 -1.43 12.12
C ARG A 36 0.00 -0.86 12.43
N TYR A 37 0.32 0.24 11.78
CA TYR A 37 1.53 1.03 11.99
C TYR A 37 1.15 2.32 12.71
N THR A 38 1.79 2.63 13.83
CA THR A 38 1.44 3.80 14.65
C THR A 38 2.67 4.66 14.90
N ASN A 39 2.62 5.93 14.53
CA ASN A 39 3.61 6.94 14.91
C ASN A 39 3.01 7.92 15.91
N THR A 40 3.65 8.08 17.07
CA THR A 40 3.26 9.07 18.08
C THR A 40 4.04 10.38 17.97
N GLY A 41 5.08 10.42 17.14
CA GLY A 41 5.87 11.63 16.86
C GLY A 41 5.14 12.61 15.93
N ASN A 42 5.42 13.91 16.09
CA ASN A 42 4.90 14.96 15.21
C ASN A 42 5.76 15.14 13.94
N ASN A 43 6.17 14.03 13.33
CA ASN A 43 7.00 13.98 12.14
C ASN A 43 6.33 13.14 11.05
N SER A 44 6.81 13.29 9.83
CA SER A 44 6.40 12.39 8.76
C SER A 44 7.13 11.06 8.87
N TRP A 45 6.47 10.00 8.43
CA TRP A 45 6.96 8.64 8.51
C TRP A 45 6.52 7.87 7.29
N SER A 46 7.16 6.73 7.05
CA SER A 46 6.83 5.88 5.92
C SER A 46 6.98 4.43 6.29
N ILE A 47 6.26 3.59 5.55
CA ILE A 47 6.42 2.15 5.57
C ILE A 47 6.86 1.74 4.16
N ILE A 48 7.95 0.97 4.05
CA ILE A 48 8.46 0.49 2.76
C ILE A 48 8.96 -0.94 2.81
N ASP A 49 8.38 -1.82 2.01
CA ASP A 49 9.01 -3.10 1.64
C ASP A 49 10.13 -2.85 0.64
N TRP A 50 11.38 -3.07 1.04
CA TRP A 50 12.54 -2.75 0.21
C TRP A 50 12.72 -3.67 -1.00
N TYR A 51 11.99 -4.77 -1.06
CA TYR A 51 12.22 -5.85 -2.01
C TYR A 51 10.98 -6.02 -2.91
N SER A 52 10.08 -6.93 -2.56
CA SER A 52 8.95 -7.33 -3.40
C SER A 52 8.09 -6.17 -3.91
N TRP A 53 7.55 -5.33 -3.03
CA TRP A 53 6.64 -4.27 -3.49
C TRP A 53 7.38 -3.14 -4.18
N ARG A 54 8.54 -2.73 -3.66
CA ARG A 54 9.36 -1.69 -4.32
C ARG A 54 9.77 -2.09 -5.73
N GLU A 55 10.08 -3.37 -5.97
CA GLU A 55 10.40 -3.90 -7.29
C GLU A 55 9.19 -3.96 -8.22
N LEU A 56 7.98 -4.15 -7.67
CA LEU A 56 6.73 -4.15 -8.45
C LEU A 56 6.27 -2.73 -8.79
N MET A 57 6.46 -1.76 -7.88
CA MET A 57 6.08 -0.35 -8.03
C MET A 57 7.01 0.43 -8.98
N ARG A 58 7.29 -0.12 -10.16
CA ARG A 58 8.21 0.49 -11.15
C ARG A 58 7.60 1.74 -11.78
N LEU A 59 8.44 2.55 -12.40
CA LEU A 59 8.02 3.69 -13.19
C LEU A 59 6.95 3.27 -14.22
N GLY A 60 5.86 4.04 -14.28
CA GLY A 60 4.70 3.79 -15.13
C GLY A 60 3.62 2.90 -14.51
N ARG A 61 3.90 2.17 -13.42
CA ARG A 61 2.92 1.30 -12.75
C ARG A 61 1.93 2.08 -11.92
N VAL A 62 0.73 1.51 -11.76
CA VAL A 62 -0.28 2.06 -10.85
C VAL A 62 -0.34 1.21 -9.60
N VAL A 63 -0.19 1.86 -8.46
CA VAL A 63 -0.26 1.26 -7.13
C VAL A 63 -1.57 1.66 -6.51
N VAL A 64 -2.32 0.70 -5.99
CA VAL A 64 -3.56 0.95 -5.27
C VAL A 64 -3.40 0.44 -3.85
N ILE A 65 -3.70 1.29 -2.88
CA ILE A 65 -3.71 0.94 -1.47
C ILE A 65 -5.09 1.23 -0.89
N ALA A 66 -5.61 0.30 -0.10
CA ALA A 66 -6.78 0.48 0.75
C ALA A 66 -6.32 0.44 2.20
N TYR A 67 -6.80 1.37 3.01
CA TYR A 67 -6.29 1.59 4.35
C TYR A 67 -7.33 2.25 5.27
N THR A 68 -7.21 1.94 6.56
CA THR A 68 -7.84 2.70 7.64
C THR A 68 -6.78 3.57 8.29
N ALA A 69 -7.08 4.85 8.53
CA ALA A 69 -6.12 5.77 9.15
C ALA A 69 -6.76 6.63 10.22
N THR A 70 -5.97 7.09 11.18
CA THR A 70 -6.39 8.14 12.11
C THR A 70 -6.88 9.36 11.33
N SER A 71 -7.99 9.95 11.78
CA SER A 71 -8.54 11.15 11.15
C SER A 71 -7.48 12.26 11.06
N GLY A 72 -7.34 12.84 9.86
CA GLY A 72 -6.35 13.88 9.59
C GLY A 72 -4.95 13.37 9.19
N LEU A 73 -4.67 12.07 9.30
CA LEU A 73 -3.43 11.49 8.79
C LEU A 73 -3.44 11.51 7.25
N SER A 74 -2.52 12.25 6.64
CA SER A 74 -2.38 12.26 5.19
C SER A 74 -1.53 11.08 4.75
N VAL A 75 -2.04 10.27 3.81
CA VAL A 75 -1.40 9.06 3.31
C VAL A 75 -1.20 9.18 1.80
N ALA A 76 -0.02 8.84 1.30
CA ALA A 76 0.30 8.89 -0.12
C ALA A 76 1.31 7.79 -0.49
N VAL A 77 1.36 7.43 -1.77
CA VAL A 77 2.43 6.60 -2.33
C VAL A 77 3.58 7.52 -2.75
N GLU A 78 4.77 7.34 -2.21
CA GLU A 78 5.94 8.12 -2.62
C GLU A 78 6.28 7.87 -4.08
N SER A 79 6.71 8.94 -4.75
CA SER A 79 7.00 8.93 -6.20
C SER A 79 5.81 8.57 -7.09
N GLY A 80 4.62 8.50 -6.49
CA GLY A 80 3.35 8.37 -7.17
C GLY A 80 2.69 9.73 -7.38
N MET A 81 2.12 9.92 -8.56
CA MET A 81 1.07 10.90 -8.80
C MET A 81 -0.27 10.25 -8.51
N THR A 82 -1.01 10.77 -7.53
CA THR A 82 -2.38 10.33 -7.24
C THR A 82 -3.24 10.50 -8.49
N LEU A 83 -3.84 9.41 -8.94
CA LEU A 83 -4.80 9.39 -10.05
C LEU A 83 -6.22 9.61 -9.52
N VAL A 84 -6.56 8.88 -8.45
CA VAL A 84 -7.89 8.91 -7.82
C VAL A 84 -7.78 8.41 -6.39
N SER A 85 -8.73 8.82 -5.57
CA SER A 85 -8.92 8.32 -4.21
C SER A 85 -10.41 8.22 -3.92
N GLY A 86 -10.77 7.42 -2.92
CA GLY A 86 -12.14 7.30 -2.46
C GLY A 86 -12.25 6.49 -1.18
N THR A 87 -13.46 5.99 -0.96
CA THR A 87 -13.78 5.12 0.18
C THR A 87 -14.35 3.82 -0.36
N THR A 88 -13.92 2.69 0.20
CA THR A 88 -14.50 1.38 -0.10
C THR A 88 -15.90 1.28 0.51
N PRO A 89 -16.75 0.33 0.07
CA PRO A 89 -18.04 0.07 0.72
C PRO A 89 -17.91 -0.31 2.21
N SER A 90 -16.77 -0.87 2.64
CA SER A 90 -16.47 -1.18 4.03
C SER A 90 -16.07 0.05 4.88
N GLY A 91 -15.94 1.23 4.26
CA GLY A 91 -15.56 2.46 4.94
C GLY A 91 -14.06 2.76 4.98
N ALA A 92 -13.21 1.88 4.44
CA ALA A 92 -11.77 2.13 4.34
C ALA A 92 -11.47 3.19 3.27
N ALA A 93 -10.48 4.04 3.49
CA ALA A 93 -9.98 4.92 2.46
C ALA A 93 -9.18 4.11 1.43
N TRP A 94 -9.13 4.56 0.18
CA TRP A 94 -8.21 4.00 -0.80
C TRP A 94 -7.68 5.08 -1.73
N THR A 95 -6.48 4.85 -2.28
CA THR A 95 -5.90 5.70 -3.32
C THR A 95 -5.19 4.88 -4.36
N ALA A 96 -5.29 5.31 -5.61
CA ALA A 96 -4.48 4.83 -6.72
C ALA A 96 -3.50 5.91 -7.16
N ALA A 97 -2.22 5.55 -7.30
CA ALA A 97 -1.17 6.45 -7.72
C ALA A 97 -0.31 5.82 -8.82
N LYS A 98 -0.03 6.58 -9.89
CA LYS A 98 0.92 6.17 -10.93
C LYS A 98 2.32 6.58 -10.53
N ILE A 99 3.24 5.62 -10.44
CA ILE A 99 4.66 5.91 -10.20
C ILE A 99 5.18 6.67 -11.40
N ASN A 100 5.48 7.95 -11.21
CA ASN A 100 5.78 8.88 -12.31
C ASN A 100 7.19 9.49 -12.22
N ARG A 101 7.95 9.13 -11.18
CA ARG A 101 9.35 9.53 -11.03
C ARG A 101 10.16 8.40 -10.40
N ASP A 102 11.46 8.41 -10.67
CA ASP A 102 12.40 7.58 -9.95
C ASP A 102 12.63 8.14 -8.55
N GLY A 103 12.61 7.26 -7.55
CA GLY A 103 12.71 7.66 -6.16
C GLY A 103 12.24 6.58 -5.20
N ASN A 104 11.92 7.01 -3.98
CA ASN A 104 11.40 6.12 -2.96
C ASN A 104 9.97 5.68 -3.29
N ARG A 105 9.62 4.44 -2.95
CA ARG A 105 8.35 3.78 -3.30
C ARG A 105 7.65 3.26 -2.05
N SER A 106 7.67 4.08 -1.01
CA SER A 106 7.03 3.77 0.26
C SER A 106 5.58 4.24 0.27
N ILE A 107 4.82 3.79 1.26
CA ILE A 107 3.59 4.46 1.67
C ILE A 107 4.00 5.47 2.74
N TYR A 108 3.73 6.74 2.48
CA TYR A 108 4.19 7.87 3.27
C TYR A 108 3.02 8.55 3.97
N CYS A 109 3.27 8.88 5.24
CA CYS A 109 2.29 9.43 6.15
C CYS A 109 2.80 10.75 6.72
N ARG A 110 1.98 11.81 6.65
CA ARG A 110 2.28 13.11 7.27
C ARG A 110 1.44 13.28 8.53
N GLY A 111 2.13 13.43 9.67
CA GLY A 111 1.54 13.64 10.98
C GLY A 111 1.61 12.41 11.88
N SER A 112 1.24 12.61 13.14
CA SER A 112 1.05 11.52 14.12
C SER A 112 -0.23 10.76 13.84
N GLY A 113 -0.23 9.45 14.08
CA GLY A 113 -1.42 8.62 13.94
C GLY A 113 -1.09 7.18 13.58
N SER A 114 -2.15 6.43 13.34
CA SER A 114 -2.09 5.03 12.93
C SER A 114 -2.56 4.87 11.49
N LEU A 115 -1.93 3.94 10.78
CA LEU A 115 -2.32 3.44 9.47
C LEU A 115 -2.46 1.91 9.58
N THR A 116 -3.64 1.38 9.28
CA THR A 116 -3.84 -0.04 8.98
C THR A 116 -3.93 -0.20 7.47
N LEU A 117 -3.06 -1.00 6.87
CA LEU A 117 -3.23 -1.37 5.47
C LEU A 117 -4.25 -2.51 5.39
N GLU A 118 -5.37 -2.24 4.74
CA GLU A 118 -6.43 -3.22 4.48
C GLU A 118 -6.10 -4.05 3.24
N ALA A 119 -5.55 -3.40 2.21
CA ALA A 119 -5.23 -4.09 0.99
C ALA A 119 -4.24 -3.33 0.09
N MET A 120 -3.56 -4.04 -0.81
CA MET A 120 -2.66 -3.45 -1.80
C MET A 120 -2.72 -4.17 -3.15
N ALA A 121 -2.51 -3.44 -4.24
CA ALA A 121 -2.36 -4.01 -5.57
C ALA A 121 -1.44 -3.14 -6.44
N VAL A 122 -0.77 -3.78 -7.40
CA VAL A 122 0.03 -3.09 -8.41
C VAL A 122 -0.36 -3.59 -9.80
N TYR A 123 -0.57 -2.65 -10.71
CA TYR A 123 -1.03 -2.88 -12.07
C TYR A 123 -0.08 -2.25 -13.09
N GLU A 124 -0.10 -2.80 -14.31
CA GLU A 124 0.43 -2.09 -15.48
C GLU A 124 -0.26 -0.73 -15.63
N GLY A 125 0.50 0.27 -16.09
CA GLY A 125 -0.04 1.62 -16.30
C GLY A 125 -1.17 1.64 -17.33
N ASP A 126 -1.03 0.83 -18.37
CA ASP A 126 -1.97 0.79 -19.50
C ASP A 126 -3.26 0.02 -19.16
N ASP A 127 -3.23 -0.85 -18.15
CA ASP A 127 -4.40 -1.58 -17.66
C ASP A 127 -5.29 -0.70 -16.74
N TRP A 128 -4.77 0.43 -16.25
CA TRP A 128 -5.45 1.26 -15.26
C TRP A 128 -6.88 1.70 -15.65
N PRO A 129 -7.16 2.15 -16.88
CA PRO A 129 -8.52 2.51 -17.27
C PRO A 129 -9.51 1.35 -17.12
N THR A 130 -9.06 0.12 -17.36
CA THR A 130 -9.91 -1.07 -17.22
C THR A 130 -10.00 -1.52 -15.76
N VAL A 131 -8.92 -1.40 -14.97
CA VAL A 131 -8.94 -1.61 -13.51
C VAL A 131 -9.97 -0.69 -12.86
N GLN A 132 -9.96 0.59 -13.24
CA GLN A 132 -10.85 1.60 -12.66
C GLN A 132 -12.33 1.30 -12.89
N GLN A 133 -12.69 0.74 -14.05
CA GLN A 133 -14.09 0.34 -14.36
C GLN A 133 -14.56 -0.86 -13.54
N LEU A 134 -13.61 -1.67 -13.07
CA LEU A 134 -13.88 -2.93 -12.39
C LEU A 134 -13.74 -2.81 -10.87
N LEU A 135 -13.21 -1.70 -10.35
CA LEU A 135 -13.34 -1.36 -8.93
C LEU A 135 -14.84 -1.27 -8.58
N PRO A 136 -15.33 -1.98 -7.54
CA PRO A 136 -14.60 -2.57 -6.40
C PRO A 136 -14.29 -4.08 -6.51
N ARG A 137 -14.57 -4.73 -7.64
CA ARG A 137 -14.58 -6.19 -7.83
C ARG A 137 -13.19 -6.78 -8.11
N PHE A 138 -12.13 -5.99 -8.01
CA PHE A 138 -10.77 -6.41 -8.36
C PHE A 138 -10.10 -7.19 -7.22
N PRO A 139 -9.28 -8.22 -7.51
CA PRO A 139 -8.49 -8.91 -6.49
C PRO A 139 -7.46 -7.99 -5.84
N TRP A 140 -7.62 -7.77 -4.53
CA TRP A 140 -6.64 -7.10 -3.69
C TRP A 140 -5.77 -8.13 -2.97
N PHE A 141 -4.54 -7.75 -2.65
CA PHE A 141 -3.77 -8.44 -1.63
C PHE A 141 -4.25 -7.98 -0.26
N ASP A 142 -4.69 -8.91 0.59
CA ASP A 142 -5.25 -8.64 1.92
C ASP A 142 -4.14 -8.20 2.90
N GLY A 143 -4.47 -7.26 3.79
CA GLY A 143 -3.62 -6.83 4.90
C GLY A 143 -3.14 -7.97 5.79
N GLY A 144 -3.91 -9.04 5.93
CA GLY A 144 -3.51 -10.23 6.71
C GLY A 144 -2.43 -11.09 6.10
N SER A 145 -2.22 -10.95 4.80
CA SER A 145 -1.12 -11.59 4.10
C SER A 145 0.15 -10.73 4.06
N MET A 146 0.13 -9.49 4.55
CA MET A 146 1.32 -8.63 4.55
C MET A 146 2.42 -9.18 5.51
N PRO A 147 3.71 -9.10 5.13
CA PRO A 147 4.77 -9.73 5.92
C PRO A 147 5.08 -8.94 7.21
N LEU A 148 5.28 -9.68 8.32
CA LEU A 148 5.84 -9.16 9.58
C LEU A 148 7.36 -9.16 9.58
N ARG A 149 7.95 -8.19 10.29
CA ARG A 149 9.28 -8.36 10.88
C ARG A 149 9.12 -9.10 12.22
N ASN A 150 9.74 -10.27 12.35
CA ASN A 150 10.19 -10.71 13.67
C ASN A 150 11.50 -9.98 13.97
N ASN A 151 11.56 -9.31 15.12
CA ASN A 151 12.79 -8.67 15.61
C ASN A 151 13.90 -9.69 15.81
#